data_AF-G0HN77-F1
#
_entry.id   AF-G0HN77-F1
#
_cell.length_a   1.000
_cell.length_b   1.000
_cell.length_c   1.000
_cell.angle_alpha   90.00
_cell.angle_beta   90.00
_cell.angle_gamma   90.00
#
_symmetry.space_group_name_H-M   'P 1'
#
loop_
_entity.id
_entity.type
_entity.pdbx_description
1 polymer ?
#
loop_
_entity_poly.entity_id
_entity_poly.type
_entity_poly.pdbx_seq_one_letter_code
_entity_poly.pdbx_strand_id
1 'polypeptide(L)'
;MKMSTVVRTTTKMVSPFLVTYAAYLMLYGHVSPGGGFQGGVILAVAVILLITSHGYGKVRRKFHFNWAGLIESSAGALLVLLGIAGLGLGAFYSNFLPTEGGIILPFNVIVGLEVGAAFTFVFYILLRWVESD
;
A
#
# COMPACT_ATOMS: atom_id res chain seq x y z
N MET A 1 -0.07 -12.75 23.27
CA MET A 1 1.07 -13.72 23.31
C MET A 1 2.37 -12.97 23.03
N LYS A 2 3.44 -13.14 23.84
CA LYS A 2 4.75 -12.52 23.54
C LYS A 2 5.47 -13.40 22.51
N MET A 3 5.61 -12.90 21.27
CA MET A 3 6.40 -13.58 20.22
C MET A 3 7.87 -13.69 20.62
N SER A 4 8.55 -14.73 20.13
CA SER A 4 9.97 -14.96 20.41
C SER A 4 10.84 -13.81 19.91
N THR A 5 12.01 -13.64 20.54
CA THR A 5 13.01 -12.64 20.12
C THR A 5 13.44 -12.84 18.67
N VAL A 6 13.58 -14.11 18.24
CA VAL A 6 13.91 -14.45 16.86
C VAL A 6 12.86 -13.87 15.90
N VAL A 7 11.56 -14.13 16.12
CA VAL A 7 10.50 -13.61 15.25
C VAL A 7 10.52 -12.08 15.21
N ARG A 8 10.60 -11.41 16.36
CA ARG A 8 10.60 -9.94 16.42
C ARG A 8 11.76 -9.32 15.66
N THR A 9 12.96 -9.88 15.83
CA THR A 9 14.17 -9.40 15.15
C THR A 9 14.07 -9.64 13.65
N THR A 10 13.70 -10.86 13.23
CA THR A 10 13.54 -11.21 11.81
C THR A 10 12.50 -10.31 11.14
N THR A 11 11.31 -10.15 11.72
CA THR A 11 10.28 -9.27 11.16
C THR A 11 10.76 -7.84 11.02
N LYS A 12 11.47 -7.31 12.02
CA LYS A 12 12.02 -5.94 11.96
C LYS A 12 13.04 -5.77 10.84
N MET A 13 13.83 -6.81 10.55
CA MET A 13 14.80 -6.81 9.46
C MET A 13 14.13 -6.99 8.09
N VAL A 14 13.11 -7.84 7.97
CA VAL A 14 12.43 -8.16 6.70
C VAL A 14 11.50 -7.02 6.25
N SER A 15 10.85 -6.31 7.17
CA SER A 15 9.83 -5.30 6.82
C SER A 15 10.35 -4.20 5.88
N PRO A 16 11.55 -3.61 6.07
CA PRO A 16 12.13 -2.66 5.12
C PRO A 16 12.34 -3.27 3.72
N PHE A 17 12.75 -4.53 3.61
CA PHE A 17 12.91 -5.20 2.32
C PHE A 17 11.58 -5.37 1.60
N LEU A 18 10.50 -5.71 2.32
CA LEU A 18 9.15 -5.79 1.74
C LEU A 18 8.71 -4.43 1.19
N VAL A 19 8.98 -3.34 1.91
CA VAL A 19 8.65 -1.97 1.45
C VAL A 19 9.43 -1.61 0.19
N THR A 20 10.74 -1.88 0.15
CA THR A 20 11.57 -1.63 -1.03
C THR A 20 11.13 -2.47 -2.22
N TYR A 21 10.79 -3.75 -1.99
CA TYR A 21 10.33 -4.64 -3.05
C TYR A 21 8.95 -4.22 -3.59
N ALA A 22 8.03 -3.79 -2.71
CA ALA A 22 6.76 -3.21 -3.11
C ALA A 22 6.95 -1.96 -3.98
N ALA A 23 7.86 -1.06 -3.59
CA ALA A 23 8.19 0.12 -4.39
C ALA A 23 8.74 -0.27 -5.77
N TYR A 24 9.61 -1.28 -5.85
CA TYR A 24 10.10 -1.82 -7.12
C TYR A 24 8.93 -2.30 -8.01
N LEU A 25 7.99 -3.09 -7.48
CA LEU A 25 6.86 -3.59 -8.26
C LEU A 25 5.95 -2.46 -8.79
N MET A 26 5.76 -1.39 -7.99
CA MET A 26 4.96 -0.23 -8.39
C MET A 26 5.66 0.58 -9.49
N LEU A 27 6.97 0.83 -9.33
CA LEU A 27 7.74 1.68 -10.24
C LEU A 27 8.05 0.99 -11.58
N TYR A 28 8.36 -0.30 -11.55
CA TYR A 28 8.80 -1.06 -12.72
C TYR A 28 7.70 -1.93 -13.34
N GLY A 29 6.45 -1.83 -12.88
CA GLY A 29 5.33 -2.65 -13.38
C GLY A 29 4.97 -2.45 -14.86
N HIS A 30 5.61 -1.49 -15.56
CA HIS A 30 5.50 -1.31 -17.01
C HIS A 30 6.60 -2.08 -17.79
N VAL A 31 7.66 -2.52 -17.12
CA VAL A 31 8.82 -3.22 -17.71
C VAL A 31 8.89 -4.68 -17.25
N SER A 32 8.46 -4.98 -16.02
CA SER A 32 8.50 -6.33 -15.44
C SER A 32 7.12 -6.77 -14.93
N PRO A 33 6.88 -8.09 -14.78
CA PRO A 33 5.68 -8.58 -14.11
C PRO A 33 5.56 -7.98 -12.71
N GLY A 34 4.44 -7.31 -12.44
CA GLY A 34 4.37 -6.39 -11.31
C GLY A 34 3.11 -5.53 -11.34
N GLY A 35 3.20 -4.38 -10.67
CA GLY A 35 2.21 -3.32 -10.71
C GLY A 35 1.74 -2.86 -9.34
N GLY A 36 0.79 -1.93 -9.37
CA GLY A 36 0.24 -1.30 -8.16
C GLY A 36 -0.38 -2.31 -7.20
N PHE A 37 -1.27 -3.18 -7.67
CA PHE A 37 -2.00 -4.10 -6.80
C PHE A 37 -1.07 -5.02 -5.99
N GLN A 38 -0.12 -5.67 -6.66
CA GLN A 38 0.82 -6.61 -6.04
C GLN A 38 1.75 -5.88 -5.07
N GLY A 39 2.27 -4.70 -5.46
CA GLY A 39 3.06 -3.86 -4.55
C GLY A 39 2.25 -3.43 -3.32
N GLY A 40 0.98 -3.05 -3.49
CA GLY A 40 0.10 -2.63 -2.41
C GLY A 40 -0.16 -3.74 -1.40
N VAL A 41 -0.42 -4.96 -1.88
CA VAL A 41 -0.56 -6.13 -1.00
C VAL A 41 0.71 -6.37 -0.18
N ILE A 42 1.90 -6.23 -0.78
CA ILE A 42 3.17 -6.40 -0.05
C ILE A 42 3.37 -5.29 1.00
N LEU A 43 2.97 -4.04 0.72
CA LEU A 43 2.98 -2.97 1.73
C LEU A 43 2.08 -3.31 2.91
N ALA A 44 0.86 -3.79 2.65
CA ALA A 44 -0.06 -4.21 3.71
C ALA A 44 0.55 -5.35 4.54
N VAL A 45 1.14 -6.36 3.89
CA VAL A 45 1.82 -7.47 4.56
C VAL A 45 2.95 -6.97 5.47
N ALA A 46 3.73 -5.97 5.04
CA ALA A 46 4.79 -5.40 5.88
C ALA A 46 4.23 -4.82 7.20
N VAL A 47 3.09 -4.11 7.13
CA VAL A 47 2.43 -3.57 8.32
C VAL A 47 1.80 -4.67 9.18
N ILE A 48 1.10 -5.63 8.57
CA ILE A 48 0.46 -6.76 9.25
C ILE A 48 1.51 -7.62 9.97
N LEU A 49 2.67 -7.86 9.35
CA LEU A 49 3.77 -8.60 9.93
C LEU A 49 4.31 -7.90 11.19
N LEU A 50 4.43 -6.58 11.16
CA LEU A 50 4.80 -5.79 12.34
C LEU A 50 3.74 -5.88 13.44
N ILE A 51 2.44 -5.80 13.08
CA ILE A 51 1.33 -5.90 14.05
C ILE A 51 1.36 -7.25 14.76
N THR A 52 1.46 -8.34 14.01
CA THR A 52 1.46 -9.71 14.55
C THR A 52 2.69 -10.01 15.41
N SER A 53 3.86 -9.46 15.08
CA SER A 53 5.10 -9.68 15.83
C SER A 53 5.28 -8.77 17.06
N HIS A 54 4.85 -7.51 16.98
CA HIS A 54 5.10 -6.48 18.01
C HIS A 54 3.86 -6.07 18.81
N GLY A 55 2.67 -6.51 18.39
CA GLY A 55 1.38 -6.21 19.01
C GLY A 55 0.70 -4.98 18.40
N TYR A 56 -0.63 -5.05 18.26
CA TYR A 56 -1.47 -4.01 17.68
C TYR A 56 -1.26 -2.64 18.34
N GLY A 57 -1.34 -2.56 19.67
CA GLY A 57 -1.23 -1.29 20.39
C GLY A 57 0.10 -0.56 20.14
N LYS A 58 1.22 -1.28 19.98
CA LYS A 58 2.53 -0.68 19.73
C LYS A 58 2.65 -0.18 18.29
N VAL A 59 2.14 -0.93 17.32
CA VAL A 59 2.22 -0.59 15.90
C VAL A 59 1.22 0.50 15.53
N ARG A 60 0.00 0.47 16.07
CA ARG A 60 -1.03 1.51 15.88
C ARG A 60 -0.57 2.90 16.29
N ARG A 61 0.31 3.01 17.29
CA ARG A 61 0.91 4.29 17.72
C ARG A 61 1.90 4.87 16.70
N LYS A 62 2.41 4.06 15.77
CA LYS A 62 3.28 4.51 14.67
C LYS A 62 2.53 4.61 13.35
N PHE A 63 1.66 3.64 13.08
CA PHE A 63 0.81 3.57 11.90
C PHE A 63 -0.63 3.77 12.35
N HIS A 64 -1.07 5.03 12.41
CA HIS A 64 -2.42 5.32 12.90
C HIS A 64 -3.47 4.87 11.89
N PHE A 65 -4.55 4.30 12.41
CA PHE A 65 -5.75 3.93 11.66
C PHE A 65 -6.26 5.05 10.74
N ASN A 66 -6.27 6.29 11.23
CA ASN A 66 -6.75 7.45 10.46
C ASN A 66 -5.89 7.73 9.22
N TRP A 67 -4.58 7.44 9.27
CA TRP A 67 -3.72 7.60 8.10
C TRP A 67 -4.06 6.57 7.02
N ALA A 68 -4.36 5.33 7.39
CA ALA A 68 -4.76 4.30 6.42
C ALA A 68 -6.05 4.71 5.68
N GLY A 69 -7.09 5.13 6.40
CA GLY A 69 -8.34 5.58 5.77
C GLY A 69 -8.17 6.86 4.94
N LEU A 70 -7.31 7.79 5.37
CA LEU A 70 -7.01 9.00 4.59
C LEU A 70 -6.24 8.68 3.29
N ILE A 71 -5.26 7.78 3.36
CA ILE A 71 -4.48 7.36 2.19
C ILE A 71 -5.39 6.65 1.20
N GLU A 72 -6.24 5.72 1.66
CA GLU A 72 -7.26 5.07 0.81
C GLU A 72 -8.17 6.12 0.16
N SER A 73 -8.86 6.95 0.94
CA SER A 73 -9.81 7.92 0.37
C SER A 73 -9.14 8.89 -0.62
N SER A 74 -7.90 9.31 -0.33
CA SER A 74 -7.16 10.20 -1.23
C SER A 74 -6.61 9.51 -2.48
N ALA A 75 -6.13 8.27 -2.37
CA ALA A 75 -5.63 7.50 -3.50
C ALA A 75 -6.76 7.12 -4.46
N GLY A 76 -7.91 6.68 -3.95
CA GLY A 76 -9.12 6.47 -4.74
C GLY A 76 -9.56 7.74 -5.50
N ALA A 77 -9.56 8.90 -4.85
CA ALA A 77 -9.85 10.18 -5.50
C ALA A 77 -8.80 10.53 -6.59
N LEU A 78 -7.52 10.30 -6.32
CA LEU A 78 -6.43 10.54 -7.26
C LEU A 78 -6.53 9.65 -8.51
N LEU A 79 -7.01 8.41 -8.40
CA LEU A 79 -7.25 7.55 -9.57
C LEU A 79 -8.30 8.16 -10.50
N VAL A 80 -9.42 8.64 -9.93
CA VAL A 80 -10.48 9.29 -10.70
C VAL A 80 -9.94 10.57 -11.36
N LEU A 81 -9.20 11.40 -10.62
CA LEU A 81 -8.59 12.62 -11.15
C LEU A 81 -7.58 12.33 -12.27
N LEU A 82 -6.76 11.29 -12.12
CA LEU A 82 -5.81 10.84 -13.14
C LEU A 82 -6.52 10.45 -14.44
N GLY A 83 -7.65 9.74 -14.33
CA GLY A 83 -8.46 9.39 -15.49
C GLY A 83 -9.13 10.59 -16.15
N ILE A 84 -9.67 11.52 -15.35
CA ILE A 84 -10.28 12.77 -15.83
C ILE A 84 -9.25 13.64 -16.56
N ALA A 85 -8.00 13.68 -16.09
CA ALA A 85 -6.92 14.44 -16.75
C ALA A 85 -6.71 14.00 -18.22
N GLY A 86 -6.98 12.73 -18.54
CA GLY A 86 -6.92 12.22 -19.91
C GLY A 86 -8.00 12.79 -20.84
N LEU A 87 -9.16 13.22 -20.31
CA LEU A 87 -10.29 13.68 -21.14
C LEU A 87 -9.92 14.89 -22.01
N GLY A 88 -9.03 15.77 -21.52
CA GLY A 88 -8.50 16.90 -22.30
C GLY A 88 -7.68 16.49 -23.53
N LEU A 89 -7.26 15.22 -23.61
CA LEU A 89 -6.55 14.61 -24.74
C LEU A 89 -7.41 13.59 -25.51
N GLY A 90 -8.72 13.55 -25.28
CA GLY A 90 -9.68 12.84 -26.11
C GLY A 90 -10.34 11.61 -25.48
N ALA A 91 -9.82 11.04 -24.39
CA ALA A 91 -10.43 9.90 -23.71
C ALA A 91 -10.03 9.80 -22.23
N PHE A 92 -10.85 9.13 -21.42
CA PHE A 92 -10.53 8.83 -20.03
C PHE A 92 -9.25 7.98 -19.97
N TYR A 93 -8.31 8.34 -19.11
CA TYR A 93 -6.95 7.77 -19.06
C TYR A 93 -6.11 7.87 -20.35
N SER A 94 -6.40 8.82 -21.25
CA SER A 94 -5.47 9.12 -22.35
C SER A 94 -4.07 9.41 -21.81
N ASN A 95 -3.05 8.81 -22.41
CA ASN A 95 -1.68 9.01 -21.98
C ASN A 95 -1.21 10.43 -22.32
N PHE A 96 -0.92 11.21 -21.28
CA PHE A 96 -0.42 12.59 -21.40
C PHE A 96 1.05 12.75 -21.00
N LEU A 97 1.72 11.68 -20.57
CA LEU A 97 3.13 11.72 -20.15
C LEU A 97 4.05 11.16 -21.25
N PRO A 98 5.07 11.91 -21.69
CA PRO A 98 6.00 11.49 -22.74
C PRO A 98 7.13 10.61 -22.17
N THR A 99 6.78 9.54 -21.47
CA THR A 99 7.72 8.56 -20.89
C THR A 99 7.41 7.16 -21.39
N GLU A 100 8.37 6.22 -21.34
CA GLU A 100 8.20 4.85 -21.87
C GLU A 100 7.05 4.06 -21.20
N GLY A 101 6.63 4.46 -19.99
CA GLY A 101 5.45 3.92 -19.30
C GLY A 101 4.25 4.88 -19.25
N GLY A 102 4.38 6.10 -19.78
CA GLY A 102 3.32 7.11 -19.73
C GLY A 102 2.70 7.27 -18.33
N ILE A 103 1.37 7.30 -18.28
CA ILE A 103 0.59 7.36 -17.03
C ILE A 103 0.58 6.06 -16.21
N ILE A 104 1.13 4.95 -16.71
CA ILE A 104 1.12 3.65 -16.01
C ILE A 104 1.92 3.76 -14.70
N LEU A 105 3.02 4.52 -14.68
CA LEU A 105 3.82 4.74 -13.49
C LEU A 105 3.02 5.41 -12.35
N PRO A 106 2.44 6.62 -12.53
CA PRO A 106 1.63 7.23 -11.48
C PRO A 106 0.38 6.38 -11.17
N PHE A 107 -0.23 5.74 -12.16
CA PHE A 107 -1.34 4.81 -11.94
C PHE A 107 -0.96 3.68 -10.98
N ASN A 108 0.15 2.99 -11.22
CA ASN A 108 0.61 1.90 -10.37
C ASN A 108 0.95 2.36 -8.95
N VAL A 109 1.58 3.53 -8.79
CA VAL A 109 1.88 4.07 -7.45
C VAL A 109 0.59 4.37 -6.70
N ILE A 110 -0.38 5.03 -7.33
CA ILE A 110 -1.66 5.37 -6.68
C ILE A 110 -2.44 4.10 -6.33
N VAL A 111 -2.57 3.14 -7.26
CA VAL A 111 -3.20 1.83 -6.99
C VAL A 111 -2.48 1.10 -5.85
N GLY A 112 -1.15 1.16 -5.80
CA GLY A 112 -0.38 0.52 -4.75
C GLY A 112 -0.63 1.10 -3.37
N LEU A 113 -0.75 2.42 -3.28
CA LEU A 113 -1.12 3.11 -2.04
C LEU A 113 -2.57 2.80 -1.64
N GLU A 114 -3.50 2.83 -2.59
CA GLU A 114 -4.91 2.49 -2.38
C GLU A 114 -5.06 1.09 -1.80
N VAL A 115 -4.50 0.10 -2.48
CA VAL A 115 -4.59 -1.31 -2.11
C VAL A 115 -3.90 -1.56 -0.76
N GLY A 116 -2.69 -1.03 -0.57
CA GLY A 116 -1.95 -1.19 0.68
C GLY A 116 -2.68 -0.57 1.87
N ALA A 117 -3.28 0.61 1.68
CA ALA A 117 -4.07 1.28 2.69
C ALA A 117 -5.36 0.53 3.01
N ALA A 118 -6.12 0.10 1.99
CA ALA A 118 -7.37 -0.63 2.14
C ALA A 118 -7.18 -1.96 2.91
N PHE A 119 -6.19 -2.78 2.53
CA PHE A 119 -5.91 -4.03 3.25
C PHE A 119 -5.47 -3.78 4.69
N THR A 120 -4.64 -2.76 4.93
CA THR A 120 -4.22 -2.38 6.29
C THR A 120 -5.40 -1.90 7.13
N PHE A 121 -6.28 -1.11 6.52
CA PHE A 121 -7.47 -0.56 7.15
C PHE A 121 -8.47 -1.65 7.55
N VAL A 122 -8.79 -2.57 6.64
CA VAL A 122 -9.62 -3.74 6.91
C VAL A 122 -9.01 -4.58 8.04
N PHE A 123 -7.71 -4.84 8.00
CA PHE A 123 -7.04 -5.60 9.05
C PHE A 123 -7.12 -4.92 10.42
N TYR A 124 -7.01 -3.59 10.47
CA TYR A 124 -7.20 -2.84 11.71
C TYR A 124 -8.64 -2.90 12.23
N ILE A 125 -9.65 -2.87 11.36
CA ILE A 125 -11.06 -3.03 11.75
C ILE A 125 -11.27 -4.41 12.38
N LEU A 126 -10.78 -5.46 11.72
CA LEU A 126 -10.90 -6.83 12.21
C LEU A 126 -10.22 -7.01 13.57
N LEU A 127 -9.00 -6.49 13.73
CA LEU A 127 -8.29 -6.57 15.01
C LEU A 127 -8.93 -5.76 16.12
N ARG A 128 -9.51 -4.60 15.80
CA ARG A 128 -10.22 -3.79 16.80
C ARG A 128 -11.36 -4.57 17.43
N TRP A 129 -12.09 -5.37 16.63
CA TRP A 129 -13.17 -6.20 17.12
C TRP A 129 -12.66 -7.34 18.01
N VAL A 130 -11.60 -8.03 17.57
CA VAL A 130 -10.98 -9.14 18.32
C VAL A 130 -10.33 -8.68 19.64
N GLU A 131 -9.75 -7.48 19.71
CA GLU A 131 -9.15 -6.95 20.94
C GLU A 131 -10.14 -6.19 21.85
N SER A 132 -11.38 -5.98 21.39
CA SER A 132 -12.44 -5.39 22.24
C SER A 132 -13.23 -6.41 23.07
N ASP A 133 -13.04 -7.70 22.79
CA ASP A 133 -13.51 -8.84 23.60
C ASP A 133 -12.42 -9.28 24.60
#